data_AF-A0A968XWW0-F1
#
_entry.id   AF-A0A968XWW0-F1
#
_cell.length_a   1.000
_cell.length_b   1.000
_cell.length_c   1.000
_cell.angle_alpha   90.00
_cell.angle_beta   90.00
_cell.angle_gamma   90.00
#
_symmetry.space_group_name_H-M   'P 1'
#
loop_
_entity.id
_entity.type
_entity.pdbx_description
1 polymer ?
#
loop_
_entity_poly.entity_id
_entity_poly.type
_entity_poly.pdbx_seq_one_letter_code
_entity_poly.pdbx_strand_id
1 'polypeptide(L)'
;MLVRTPPGGSPDEMIRSFQPPGPGPLVPFFETGAFCQGSTFWSSQSRNGAELALTTPERRVRLVLLYAGLGGCSRLSEITLIRESRALSGAVESAPLTVEQLLGTWEGESVSLFPDGRELGGIQSRLTLQRVGDRPRTIAHGQKRHREQRHRGCGRRSHPHLHSSHRGNQLLFESGPFPIQVLLLPGGASANGPLEVPVGEAFFWRWVGWWHRAIASVDAPLR
;
A
#
# COMPACT_ATOMS: atom_id res chain seq x y z
N MET A 1 -1.87 21.57 10.61
CA MET A 1 -1.15 21.66 11.89
C MET A 1 -1.16 20.29 12.53
N LEU A 2 0.01 19.67 12.73
CA LEU A 2 0.12 18.35 13.37
C LEU A 2 0.67 18.59 14.78
N VAL A 3 -0.13 18.28 15.80
CA VAL A 3 0.24 18.49 17.20
C VAL A 3 0.58 17.15 17.81
N ARG A 4 1.83 16.94 18.23
CA ARG A 4 2.26 15.72 18.92
C ARG A 4 2.29 15.99 20.42
N THR A 5 1.52 15.23 21.19
CA THR A 5 1.56 15.23 22.66
C THR A 5 2.14 13.90 23.16
N PRO A 6 3.39 13.88 23.65
CA PRO A 6 3.90 12.73 24.40
C PRO A 6 3.08 12.53 25.68
N PRO A 7 3.00 11.31 26.24
CA PRO A 7 2.39 11.10 27.55
C PRO A 7 3.07 11.99 28.61
N GLY A 8 2.31 12.92 29.20
CA GLY A 8 2.80 13.84 30.24
C GLY A 8 3.64 15.04 29.73
N GLY A 9 3.77 15.24 28.42
CA GLY A 9 4.54 16.35 27.84
C GLY A 9 3.67 17.51 27.34
N SER A 10 4.28 18.70 27.19
CA SER A 10 3.68 19.79 26.42
C SER A 10 3.74 19.48 24.92
N PRO A 11 2.79 19.99 24.11
CA PRO A 11 2.85 19.83 22.67
C PRO A 11 4.16 20.41 22.11
N ASP A 12 4.85 19.64 21.28
CA ASP A 12 5.99 20.12 20.49
C ASP A 12 5.49 20.41 19.07
N GLU A 13 5.53 21.67 18.67
CA GLU A 13 5.00 22.13 17.39
C GLU A 13 6.12 22.21 16.35
N MET A 14 5.98 21.45 15.27
CA MET A 14 6.87 21.53 14.11
C MET A 14 6.15 22.23 12.96
N ILE A 15 6.60 23.45 12.62
CA ILE A 15 6.11 24.18 11.46
C ILE A 15 7.04 23.90 10.27
N ARG A 16 6.46 23.45 9.15
CA ARG A 16 7.17 23.30 7.87
C ARG A 16 6.41 24.04 6.79
N SER A 17 7.16 24.84 6.01
CA SER A 17 6.63 25.59 4.87
C SER A 17 7.25 25.06 3.59
N PHE A 18 6.44 24.87 2.57
CA PHE A 18 6.87 24.40 1.26
C PHE A 18 6.48 25.42 0.19
N GLN A 19 7.35 25.61 -0.79
CA GLN A 19 7.04 26.38 -1.99
C GLN A 19 6.72 25.42 -3.14
N PRO A 20 5.91 25.83 -4.14
CA PRO A 20 5.71 25.02 -5.35
C PRO A 20 7.06 24.58 -5.96
N PRO A 21 7.20 23.32 -6.40
CA PRO A 21 6.15 22.32 -6.59
C PRO A 21 5.81 21.45 -5.36
N GLY A 22 6.31 21.76 -4.16
CA GLY A 22 6.01 21.02 -2.93
C GLY A 22 7.28 20.61 -2.16
N PRO A 23 7.26 19.49 -1.39
CA PRO A 23 8.38 19.08 -0.53
C PRO A 23 9.66 18.64 -1.28
N GLY A 24 9.64 18.63 -2.61
CA GLY A 24 10.78 18.38 -3.48
C GLY A 24 10.33 17.74 -4.81
N PRO A 25 11.17 17.78 -5.86
CA PRO A 25 10.83 17.26 -7.19
C PRO A 25 10.67 15.73 -7.26
N LEU A 26 10.96 15.02 -6.17
CA LEU A 26 10.99 13.55 -6.13
C LEU A 26 9.77 12.90 -5.45
N VAL A 27 8.78 13.70 -5.04
CA VAL A 27 7.54 13.17 -4.44
C VAL A 27 6.41 13.21 -5.47
N PRO A 28 6.10 12.09 -6.16
CA PRO A 28 4.99 12.03 -7.09
C PRO A 28 3.65 12.11 -6.34
N PHE A 29 2.76 12.98 -6.81
CA PHE A 29 1.37 13.10 -6.34
C PHE A 29 0.42 12.71 -7.45
N PHE A 30 -0.53 11.82 -7.16
CA PHE A 30 -1.68 11.56 -8.02
C PHE A 30 -2.71 12.68 -7.86
N GLU A 31 -3.63 12.82 -8.82
CA GLU A 31 -4.74 13.79 -8.75
C GLU A 31 -5.60 13.62 -7.48
N THR A 32 -5.69 12.39 -6.94
CA THR A 32 -6.39 12.10 -5.69
C THR A 32 -5.71 12.66 -4.43
N GLY A 33 -4.50 13.20 -4.56
CA GLY A 33 -3.64 13.60 -3.45
C GLY A 33 -2.95 12.41 -2.77
N ALA A 34 -3.04 11.20 -3.32
CA ALA A 34 -2.20 10.08 -2.91
C ALA A 34 -0.74 10.35 -3.33
N PHE A 35 0.21 9.88 -2.53
CA PHE A 35 1.64 10.07 -2.82
C PHE A 35 2.50 8.93 -2.25
N CYS A 36 3.74 8.87 -2.73
CA CYS A 36 4.79 8.02 -2.16
C CYS A 36 6.07 8.84 -2.02
N GLN A 37 6.69 8.80 -0.86
CA GLN A 37 7.98 9.44 -0.59
C GLN A 37 8.89 8.45 0.12
N GLY A 38 10.13 8.31 -0.33
CA GLY A 38 11.06 7.38 0.31
C GLY A 38 12.40 7.37 -0.38
N SER A 39 13.30 6.54 0.13
CA SER A 39 14.57 6.32 -0.55
C SER A 39 14.34 5.55 -1.85
N THR A 40 14.85 6.08 -2.95
CA THR A 40 14.89 5.39 -4.25
C THR A 40 15.99 4.35 -4.34
N PHE A 41 16.97 4.40 -3.43
CA PHE A 41 18.11 3.48 -3.40
C PHE A 41 18.28 2.84 -2.02
N TRP A 42 18.81 1.63 -2.02
CA TRP A 42 19.19 0.93 -0.81
C TRP A 42 20.53 1.48 -0.28
N SER A 43 20.63 1.75 1.02
CA SER A 43 21.87 2.12 1.71
C SER A 43 22.14 1.19 2.90
N SER A 44 23.40 0.75 3.05
CA SER A 44 23.86 -0.04 4.20
C SER A 44 24.05 0.79 5.47
N GLN A 45 24.07 2.11 5.34
CA GLN A 45 24.35 3.05 6.43
C GLN A 45 23.10 3.75 6.96
N SER A 46 21.93 3.50 6.37
CA SER A 46 20.67 4.11 6.82
C SER A 46 19.52 3.10 6.82
N ARG A 47 18.52 3.35 7.70
CA ARG A 47 17.24 2.65 7.59
C ARG A 47 16.61 3.02 6.25
N ASN A 48 16.23 2.02 5.47
CA ASN A 48 15.59 2.24 4.19
C ASN A 48 14.08 2.19 4.41
N GLY A 49 13.36 3.14 3.84
CA GLY A 49 11.93 3.16 4.00
C GLY A 49 11.24 4.04 2.99
N ALA A 50 9.92 3.89 2.97
CA ALA A 50 9.02 4.75 2.25
C ALA A 50 7.78 5.04 3.09
N GLU A 51 7.29 6.26 2.95
CA GLU A 51 5.96 6.68 3.31
C GLU A 51 5.05 6.58 2.08
N LEU A 52 3.91 5.93 2.24
CA LEU A 52 2.87 5.85 1.22
C LEU A 52 1.57 6.42 1.81
N ALA A 53 0.89 7.26 1.05
CA ALA A 53 -0.35 7.90 1.48
C ALA A 53 -1.49 7.59 0.51
N LEU A 54 -2.60 7.13 1.06
CA LEU A 54 -3.88 6.99 0.38
C LEU A 54 -4.86 8.01 0.95
N THR A 55 -5.53 8.72 0.05
CA THR A 55 -6.40 9.84 0.40
C THR A 55 -7.80 9.62 -0.15
N THR A 56 -8.78 9.95 0.67
CA THR A 56 -10.18 10.18 0.30
C THR A 56 -10.53 11.62 0.70
N PRO A 57 -11.64 12.20 0.23
CA PRO A 57 -11.97 13.60 0.53
C PRO A 57 -11.93 13.96 2.03
N GLU A 58 -12.34 13.02 2.89
CA GLU A 58 -12.50 13.28 4.33
C GLU A 58 -11.51 12.54 5.23
N ARG A 59 -10.72 11.62 4.67
CA ARG A 59 -9.76 10.81 5.43
C ARG A 59 -8.50 10.53 4.65
N ARG A 60 -7.38 10.44 5.37
CA ARG A 60 -6.09 10.05 4.83
C ARG A 60 -5.45 8.99 5.71
N VAL A 61 -4.87 7.98 5.07
CA VAL A 61 -4.04 6.98 5.73
C VAL A 61 -2.65 7.07 5.16
N ARG A 62 -1.66 7.30 6.02
CA ARG A 62 -0.25 7.31 5.67
C ARG A 62 0.45 6.18 6.39
N LEU A 63 1.26 5.43 5.66
CA LEU A 63 1.99 4.30 6.19
C LEU A 63 3.47 4.49 5.92
N VAL A 64 4.26 4.50 6.98
CA VAL A 64 5.72 4.48 6.90
C VAL A 64 6.19 3.06 7.13
N LEU A 65 6.94 2.50 6.18
CA LEU A 65 7.56 1.19 6.28
C LEU A 65 9.07 1.37 6.37
N LEU A 66 9.68 0.89 7.46
CA LEU A 66 11.13 0.95 7.65
C LEU A 66 11.71 -0.46 7.68
N TYR A 67 12.66 -0.69 6.79
CA TYR A 67 13.44 -1.92 6.69
C TYR A 67 14.83 -1.69 7.30
N ALA A 68 15.26 -2.63 8.12
CA ALA A 68 16.59 -2.66 8.72
C ALA A 68 17.18 -4.07 8.65
N GLY A 69 18.50 -4.17 8.63
CA GLY A 69 19.16 -5.47 8.62
C GLY A 69 20.66 -5.41 8.84
N LEU A 70 21.24 -6.58 9.09
CA LEU A 70 22.66 -6.85 9.25
C LEU A 70 23.02 -8.02 8.31
N GLY A 71 24.22 -8.02 7.73
CA GLY A 71 24.72 -9.19 6.98
C GLY A 71 24.15 -9.37 5.56
N GLY A 72 23.87 -8.29 4.83
CA GLY A 72 23.57 -8.38 3.39
C GLY A 72 22.10 -8.58 3.01
N CYS A 73 21.18 -8.57 3.98
CA CYS A 73 19.74 -8.53 3.76
C CYS A 73 19.06 -7.58 4.77
N SER A 74 17.90 -7.04 4.40
CA SER A 74 17.09 -6.15 5.25
C SER A 74 15.67 -6.68 5.40
N ARG A 75 15.10 -6.60 6.60
CA ARG A 75 13.73 -7.06 6.92
C ARG A 75 12.89 -5.91 7.44
N LEU A 76 11.57 -6.01 7.33
CA LEU A 76 10.67 -5.00 7.88
C LEU A 76 10.87 -4.93 9.40
N SER A 77 11.29 -3.77 9.88
CA SER A 77 11.65 -3.55 11.29
C SER A 77 10.60 -2.71 12.01
N GLU A 78 10.00 -1.74 11.32
CA GLU A 78 9.08 -0.78 11.95
C GLU A 78 8.02 -0.31 10.97
N ILE A 79 6.83 -0.05 11.50
CA ILE A 79 5.68 0.46 10.77
C ILE A 79 5.06 1.59 11.57
N THR A 80 4.85 2.72 10.90
CA THR A 80 4.07 3.83 11.46
C THR A 80 2.81 4.01 10.65
N LEU A 81 1.66 3.78 11.28
CA LEU A 81 0.35 3.99 10.68
C LEU A 81 -0.23 5.32 11.19
N ILE A 82 -0.34 6.30 10.30
CA ILE A 82 -0.89 7.63 10.58
C ILE A 82 -2.28 7.71 9.96
N ARG A 83 -3.28 7.92 10.80
CA ARG A 83 -4.70 7.92 10.41
C ARG A 83 -5.26 9.30 10.70
N GLU A 84 -5.69 9.98 9.65
CA GLU A 84 -6.09 11.39 9.70
C GLU A 84 -7.51 11.53 9.16
N SER A 85 -8.29 12.41 9.80
CA SER A 85 -9.60 12.83 9.32
C SER A 85 -9.58 14.34 9.13
N ARG A 86 -10.36 14.82 8.15
CA ARG A 86 -10.61 16.24 8.00
C ARG A 86 -11.34 16.77 9.24
N ALA A 87 -10.93 17.94 9.74
CA ALA A 87 -11.59 18.53 10.90
C ALA A 87 -13.07 18.79 10.58
N LEU A 88 -13.94 18.48 11.54
CA LEU A 88 -15.40 18.69 11.46
C LEU A 88 -16.13 17.89 10.36
N SER A 89 -15.49 16.92 9.71
CA SER A 89 -16.13 16.12 8.65
C SER A 89 -17.07 15.03 9.16
N GLY A 90 -17.03 14.72 10.47
CA GLY A 90 -17.75 13.58 11.03
C GLY A 90 -17.26 12.22 10.54
N ALA A 91 -16.09 12.16 9.88
CA ALA A 91 -15.58 10.94 9.30
C ALA A 91 -15.31 9.87 10.38
N VAL A 92 -15.87 8.68 10.17
CA VAL A 92 -15.73 7.55 11.09
C VAL A 92 -14.51 6.70 10.72
N GLU A 93 -13.81 6.26 11.74
CA GLU A 93 -12.69 5.33 11.62
C GLU A 93 -13.16 3.98 11.06
N SER A 94 -12.47 3.45 10.05
CA SER A 94 -12.80 2.11 9.51
C SER A 94 -12.49 1.02 10.54
N ALA A 95 -13.26 -0.07 10.52
CA ALA A 95 -12.94 -1.26 11.30
C ALA A 95 -11.55 -1.83 10.93
N PRO A 96 -10.85 -2.50 11.87
CA PRO A 96 -9.60 -3.21 11.55
C PRO A 96 -9.76 -4.18 10.38
N LEU A 97 -8.72 -4.30 9.56
CA LEU A 97 -8.75 -5.18 8.40
C LEU A 97 -8.69 -6.66 8.83
N THR A 98 -9.50 -7.49 8.20
CA THR A 98 -9.57 -8.94 8.43
C THR A 98 -9.39 -9.70 7.11
N VAL A 99 -8.99 -10.98 7.18
CA VAL A 99 -8.86 -11.82 5.98
C VAL A 99 -10.19 -11.96 5.27
N GLU A 100 -11.27 -12.09 6.03
CA GLU A 100 -12.64 -12.26 5.55
C GLU A 100 -13.07 -11.09 4.66
N GLN A 101 -12.65 -9.86 4.98
CA GLN A 101 -12.91 -8.68 4.17
C GLN A 101 -12.14 -8.65 2.84
N LEU A 102 -11.06 -9.45 2.73
CA LEU A 102 -10.24 -9.53 1.52
C LEU A 102 -10.67 -10.65 0.57
N LEU A 103 -11.44 -11.64 1.04
CA LEU A 103 -11.86 -12.76 0.21
C LEU A 103 -12.81 -12.30 -0.90
N GLY A 104 -12.63 -12.83 -2.12
CA GLY A 104 -13.43 -12.51 -3.29
C GLY A 104 -12.60 -12.18 -4.52
N THR A 105 -13.26 -11.59 -5.52
CA THR A 105 -12.61 -11.08 -6.73
C THR A 105 -12.68 -9.56 -6.73
N TRP A 106 -11.54 -8.95 -6.93
CA TRP A 106 -11.29 -7.53 -7.01
C TRP A 106 -10.96 -7.19 -8.45
N GLU A 107 -11.63 -6.19 -9.00
CA GLU A 107 -11.38 -5.66 -10.33
C GLU A 107 -11.20 -4.15 -10.21
N GLY A 108 -10.29 -3.59 -11.01
CA GLY A 108 -10.02 -2.17 -10.99
C GLY A 108 -8.88 -1.80 -11.91
N GLU A 109 -8.47 -0.54 -11.83
CA GLU A 109 -7.44 0.03 -12.69
C GLU A 109 -6.18 0.37 -11.90
N SER A 110 -5.02 0.23 -12.52
CA SER A 110 -3.75 0.73 -11.98
C SER A 110 -3.16 1.83 -12.86
N VAL A 111 -2.74 2.91 -12.21
CA VAL A 111 -1.99 4.03 -12.80
C VAL A 111 -0.59 4.06 -12.22
N SER A 112 0.42 4.25 -13.07
CA SER A 112 1.82 4.42 -12.66
C SER A 112 2.28 5.83 -12.98
N LEU A 113 2.74 6.56 -11.98
CA LEU A 113 3.29 7.90 -12.11
C LEU A 113 4.82 7.84 -12.00
N PHE A 114 5.52 8.44 -12.97
CA PHE A 114 6.98 8.51 -13.01
C PHE A 114 7.48 9.84 -12.42
N PRO A 115 8.73 9.91 -11.92
CA PRO A 115 9.30 11.14 -11.35
C PRO A 115 9.34 12.33 -12.31
N ASP A 116 9.34 12.07 -13.63
CA ASP A 116 9.28 13.10 -14.67
C ASP A 116 7.85 13.59 -14.96
N GLY A 117 6.87 13.17 -14.16
CA GLY A 117 5.46 13.55 -14.29
C GLY A 117 4.71 12.74 -15.35
N ARG A 118 5.36 11.80 -16.04
CA ARG A 118 4.64 10.94 -16.99
C ARG A 118 3.74 9.98 -16.25
N GLU A 119 2.54 9.81 -16.79
CA GLU A 119 1.58 8.82 -16.31
C GLU A 119 1.42 7.68 -17.31
N LEU A 120 1.34 6.47 -16.77
CA LEU A 120 0.94 5.27 -17.49
C LEU A 120 -0.29 4.69 -16.78
N GLY A 121 -1.46 5.16 -17.20
CA GLY A 121 -2.77 4.74 -16.71
C GLY A 121 -3.43 3.63 -17.53
N GLY A 122 -4.66 3.28 -17.17
CA GLY A 122 -5.54 2.44 -17.99
C GLY A 122 -5.32 0.93 -17.86
N ILE A 123 -4.40 0.48 -17.00
CA ILE A 123 -4.11 -0.95 -16.90
C ILE A 123 -5.15 -1.61 -16.02
N GLN A 124 -6.09 -2.30 -16.65
CA GLN A 124 -7.05 -3.15 -15.97
C GLN A 124 -6.32 -4.24 -15.16
N SER A 125 -6.81 -4.47 -13.95
CA SER A 125 -6.26 -5.40 -12.97
C SER A 125 -7.38 -6.22 -12.36
N ARG A 126 -7.07 -7.48 -12.09
CA ARG A 126 -7.95 -8.42 -11.40
C ARG A 126 -7.14 -9.16 -10.36
N LEU A 127 -7.66 -9.28 -9.15
CA LEU A 127 -7.09 -10.04 -8.05
C LEU A 127 -8.19 -10.93 -7.48
N THR A 128 -7.96 -12.24 -7.42
CA THR A 128 -8.89 -13.14 -6.71
C THR A 128 -8.19 -13.72 -5.49
N LEU A 129 -8.85 -13.61 -4.33
CA LEU A 129 -8.41 -14.14 -3.04
C LEU A 129 -9.41 -15.18 -2.56
N GLN A 130 -8.95 -16.41 -2.35
CA GLN A 130 -9.79 -17.53 -1.91
C GLN A 130 -9.17 -18.25 -0.72
N ARG A 131 -10.02 -18.79 0.15
CA ARG A 131 -9.63 -19.68 1.25
C ARG A 131 -9.53 -21.11 0.74
N VAL A 132 -8.45 -21.81 1.10
CA VAL A 132 -8.24 -23.22 0.76
C VAL A 132 -8.07 -24.06 2.03
N GLY A 133 -9.07 -24.89 2.35
CA GLY A 133 -9.13 -25.73 3.55
C GLY A 133 -9.44 -24.96 4.84
N ASP A 134 -9.30 -25.65 5.98
CA ASP A 134 -9.59 -25.10 7.33
C ASP A 134 -8.47 -24.20 7.88
N ARG A 135 -7.30 -24.18 7.23
CA ARG A 135 -6.25 -23.20 7.52
C ARG A 135 -6.38 -22.06 6.53
N PRO A 136 -6.18 -20.79 6.94
CA PRO A 136 -6.26 -19.67 6.01
C PRO A 136 -5.03 -19.71 5.10
N ARG A 137 -5.16 -20.47 4.01
CA ARG A 137 -4.26 -20.45 2.88
C ARG A 137 -4.93 -19.61 1.82
N THR A 138 -4.39 -18.42 1.57
CA THR A 138 -4.90 -17.53 0.54
C THR A 138 -4.23 -17.86 -0.77
N ILE A 139 -5.02 -18.19 -1.80
CA ILE A 139 -4.53 -18.18 -3.18
C ILE A 139 -4.78 -16.80 -3.76
N ALA A 140 -3.71 -16.10 -4.15
CA ALA A 140 -3.81 -14.91 -5.00
C ALA A 140 -3.75 -15.34 -6.47
N HIS A 141 -4.83 -15.10 -7.23
CA HIS A 141 -4.83 -15.26 -8.68
C HIS A 141 -4.52 -13.91 -9.36
N GLY A 142 -3.55 -13.94 -10.27
CA GLY A 142 -2.78 -12.78 -10.71
C GLY A 142 -3.48 -11.70 -11.54
N GLN A 143 -2.80 -10.56 -11.59
CA GLN A 143 -3.12 -9.37 -12.37
C GLN A 143 -3.11 -9.68 -13.88
N LYS A 144 -4.28 -9.70 -14.53
CA LYS A 144 -4.36 -9.74 -16.00
C LYS A 144 -4.18 -8.33 -16.57
N ARG A 145 -3.00 -8.04 -17.12
CA ARG A 145 -2.78 -6.84 -17.96
C ARG A 145 -3.54 -7.02 -19.28
N HIS A 146 -4.66 -6.33 -19.47
CA HIS A 146 -5.29 -6.22 -20.79
C HIS A 146 -4.66 -5.03 -21.52
N ARG A 147 -3.70 -5.29 -22.42
CA ARG A 147 -3.15 -4.24 -23.30
C ARG A 147 -3.80 -4.37 -24.67
N GLU A 148 -4.80 -3.55 -24.93
CA GLU A 148 -5.30 -3.30 -26.28
C GLU A 148 -4.54 -2.11 -26.88
N GLN A 149 -3.22 -2.24 -27.01
CA GLN A 149 -2.41 -1.33 -27.81
C GLN A 149 -1.33 -2.12 -28.53
N ARG A 150 -1.36 -1.99 -29.86
CA ARG A 150 -0.41 -2.57 -30.83
C ARG A 150 1.01 -2.05 -30.57
N HIS A 151 1.68 -2.59 -29.56
CA HIS A 151 3.13 -2.52 -29.42
C HIS A 151 3.65 -3.92 -29.11
N ARG A 152 4.29 -4.51 -30.13
CA ARG A 152 4.99 -5.79 -30.06
C ARG A 152 6.09 -5.65 -29.00
N GLY A 153 5.99 -6.41 -27.91
CA GLY A 153 7.07 -6.53 -26.93
C GLY A 153 6.73 -6.21 -25.47
N CYS A 154 5.59 -6.65 -24.94
CA CYS A 154 5.48 -6.93 -23.50
C CYS A 154 4.37 -7.95 -23.27
N GLY A 155 4.75 -9.22 -23.13
CA GLY A 155 3.84 -10.35 -23.03
C GLY A 155 2.94 -10.30 -21.79
N ARG A 156 1.78 -10.97 -21.90
CA ARG A 156 0.88 -11.29 -20.78
C ARG A 156 1.69 -11.93 -19.64
N ARG A 157 1.82 -11.27 -18.49
CA ARG A 157 2.38 -11.88 -17.27
C ARG A 157 1.24 -12.19 -16.31
N SER A 158 0.76 -13.42 -16.32
CA SER A 158 -0.01 -13.98 -15.21
C SER A 158 0.99 -14.41 -14.13
N HIS A 159 0.92 -13.82 -12.95
CA HIS A 159 1.71 -14.30 -11.81
C HIS A 159 1.12 -15.63 -11.30
N PRO A 160 1.97 -16.58 -10.85
CA PRO A 160 1.55 -17.92 -10.45
C PRO A 160 0.63 -17.90 -9.22
N HIS A 161 -0.11 -18.98 -9.03
CA HIS A 161 -0.87 -19.23 -7.80
C HIS A 161 0.09 -19.21 -6.61
N LEU A 162 -0.11 -18.26 -5.71
CA LEU A 162 0.71 -18.10 -4.51
C LEU A 162 -0.08 -18.59 -3.31
N HIS A 163 0.53 -19.43 -2.47
CA HIS A 163 -0.08 -19.87 -1.21
C HIS A 163 0.47 -19.04 -0.06
N SER A 164 -0.42 -18.60 0.83
CA SER A 164 -0.01 -17.98 2.10
C SER A 164 -0.19 -18.89 3.31
N SER A 165 0.55 -18.62 4.38
CA SER A 165 0.19 -19.02 5.74
C SER A 165 -0.31 -17.81 6.53
N HIS A 166 -1.32 -17.99 7.37
CA HIS A 166 -1.86 -16.94 8.24
C HIS A 166 -1.31 -17.08 9.65
N ARG A 167 -0.71 -16.00 10.17
CA ARG A 167 -0.18 -15.91 11.53
C ARG A 167 -0.69 -14.62 12.17
N GLY A 168 -1.68 -14.72 13.05
CA GLY A 168 -2.24 -13.55 13.73
C GLY A 168 -2.86 -12.56 12.75
N ASN A 169 -2.26 -11.38 12.58
CA ASN A 169 -2.67 -10.36 11.64
C ASN A 169 -1.80 -10.32 10.36
N GLN A 170 -1.07 -11.40 10.06
CA GLN A 170 -0.14 -11.47 8.93
C GLN A 170 -0.50 -12.61 7.97
N LEU A 171 -0.42 -12.34 6.68
CA LEU A 171 -0.41 -13.33 5.60
C LEU A 171 1.02 -13.42 5.03
N LEU A 172 1.61 -14.60 5.07
CA LEU A 172 2.97 -14.87 4.62
C LEU A 172 2.95 -15.67 3.33
N PHE A 173 3.43 -15.08 2.22
CA PHE A 173 3.56 -15.75 0.93
C PHE A 173 5.03 -16.10 0.70
N GLU A 174 5.43 -17.28 1.18
CA GLU A 174 6.82 -17.75 1.15
C GLU A 174 7.17 -18.47 -0.16
N SER A 175 6.15 -18.89 -0.91
CA SER A 175 6.33 -19.56 -2.19
C SER A 175 6.55 -18.54 -3.31
N GLY A 176 7.57 -18.73 -4.15
CA GLY A 176 7.83 -17.89 -5.32
C GLY A 176 9.19 -17.18 -5.29
N PRO A 177 9.58 -16.50 -6.39
CA PRO A 177 10.90 -15.88 -6.51
C PRO A 177 11.08 -14.64 -5.60
N PHE A 178 9.99 -14.07 -5.10
CA PHE A 178 10.00 -12.90 -4.22
C PHE A 178 9.02 -13.14 -3.07
N PRO A 179 9.48 -13.69 -1.93
CA PRO A 179 8.64 -13.90 -0.77
C PRO A 179 8.10 -12.57 -0.22
N ILE A 180 6.79 -12.50 0.04
CA ILE A 180 6.12 -11.29 0.53
C ILE A 180 5.30 -11.57 1.79
N GLN A 181 5.04 -10.51 2.53
CA GLN A 181 4.14 -10.49 3.66
C GLN A 181 3.08 -9.39 3.48
N VAL A 182 1.89 -9.66 4.01
CA VAL A 182 0.79 -8.72 4.10
C VAL A 182 0.36 -8.63 5.56
N LEU A 183 0.47 -7.44 6.14
CA LEU A 183 0.03 -7.15 7.49
C LEU A 183 -1.32 -6.47 7.44
N LEU A 184 -2.27 -7.03 8.18
CA LEU A 184 -3.59 -6.49 8.40
C LEU A 184 -3.52 -5.52 9.57
N LEU A 185 -3.90 -4.26 9.33
CA LEU A 185 -3.73 -3.16 10.27
C LEU A 185 -5.08 -2.57 10.71
N PRO A 186 -5.10 -1.81 11.82
CA PRO A 186 -6.26 -1.01 12.20
C PRO A 186 -6.67 -0.02 11.11
N GLY A 187 -7.92 0.48 11.19
CA GLY A 187 -8.38 1.50 10.25
C GLY A 187 -8.59 0.98 8.82
N GLY A 188 -8.73 -0.34 8.64
CA GLY A 188 -8.91 -1.00 7.34
C GLY A 188 -7.65 -1.05 6.48
N ALA A 189 -6.50 -0.65 7.01
CA ALA A 189 -5.25 -0.58 6.26
C ALA A 189 -4.57 -1.95 6.13
N SER A 190 -3.76 -2.11 5.09
CA SER A 190 -2.77 -3.19 4.98
C SER A 190 -1.40 -2.66 4.57
N ALA A 191 -0.37 -3.25 5.17
CA ALA A 191 1.00 -3.08 4.73
C ALA A 191 1.40 -4.31 3.93
N ASN A 192 1.88 -4.11 2.71
CA ASN A 192 2.44 -5.21 1.92
C ASN A 192 3.93 -4.92 1.74
N GLY A 193 4.73 -5.98 1.64
CA GLY A 193 6.17 -5.82 1.44
C GLY A 193 6.92 -7.13 1.35
N PRO A 194 8.15 -7.12 0.83
CA PRO A 194 9.00 -8.30 0.81
C PRO A 194 9.33 -8.78 2.23
N LEU A 195 9.50 -10.09 2.39
CA LEU A 195 10.01 -10.66 3.65
C LEU A 195 11.46 -10.25 3.89
N GLU A 196 12.26 -10.25 2.82
CA GLU A 196 13.66 -9.84 2.82
C GLU A 196 13.97 -9.00 1.58
N VAL A 197 14.78 -7.98 1.76
CA VAL A 197 15.32 -7.13 0.69
C VAL A 197 16.83 -7.37 0.62
N PRO A 198 17.34 -7.98 -0.46
CA PRO A 198 18.78 -8.12 -0.68
C PRO A 198 19.46 -6.76 -0.84
N VAL A 199 20.72 -6.68 -0.40
CA VAL A 199 21.54 -5.48 -0.54
C VAL A 199 21.97 -5.28 -1.98
N GLY A 200 21.81 -4.05 -2.50
CA GLY A 200 22.32 -3.66 -3.82
C GLY A 200 21.42 -4.04 -4.99
N GLU A 201 20.29 -4.73 -4.75
CA GLU A 201 19.29 -4.97 -5.79
C GLU A 201 18.25 -3.85 -5.85
N ALA A 202 17.82 -3.52 -7.07
CA ALA A 202 16.65 -2.68 -7.25
C ALA A 202 15.41 -3.42 -6.74
N PHE A 203 14.85 -2.97 -5.62
CA PHE A 203 13.64 -3.53 -5.05
C PHE A 203 12.47 -2.57 -5.23
N PHE A 204 11.27 -3.14 -5.31
CA PHE A 204 10.03 -2.37 -5.39
C PHE A 204 9.44 -2.23 -3.98
N TRP A 205 9.20 -1.00 -3.53
CA TRP A 205 8.30 -0.75 -2.41
C TRP A 205 6.90 -1.22 -2.83
N ARG A 206 6.40 -2.31 -2.23
CA ARG A 206 5.20 -2.99 -2.73
C ARG A 206 4.03 -2.76 -1.78
N TRP A 207 3.29 -1.68 -2.08
CA TRP A 207 1.85 -1.45 -1.83
C TRP A 207 1.35 -1.25 -0.41
N VAL A 208 0.57 -0.17 -0.25
CA VAL A 208 -0.40 -0.01 0.84
C VAL A 208 -1.77 -0.33 0.28
N GLY A 209 -2.53 -1.14 1.01
CA GLY A 209 -3.95 -1.32 0.74
C GLY A 209 -4.75 -0.56 1.79
N TRP A 210 -5.92 -0.05 1.41
CA TRP A 210 -6.86 0.52 2.37
C TRP A 210 -8.28 0.14 2.01
N TRP A 211 -8.87 -0.71 2.85
CA TRP A 211 -10.28 -1.04 2.80
C TRP A 211 -11.07 0.07 3.48
N HIS A 212 -11.77 0.83 2.67
CA HIS A 212 -12.84 1.72 3.09
C HIS A 212 -14.13 1.14 2.53
N ARG A 213 -15.11 0.83 3.38
CA ARG A 213 -16.45 0.48 2.88
C ARG A 213 -16.98 1.70 2.14
N ALA A 214 -17.20 1.59 0.83
CA ALA A 214 -18.19 2.44 0.19
C ALA A 214 -19.57 2.00 0.72
N ILE A 215 -20.25 2.89 1.44
CA ILE A 215 -21.67 2.69 1.75
C ILE A 215 -22.45 2.99 0.46
N ALA A 216 -22.99 1.91 -0.11
CA ALA A 216 -24.15 1.75 -1.00
C ALA A 216 -24.44 2.79 -2.11
N SER A 217 -24.58 2.30 -3.36
CA SER A 217 -25.76 2.67 -4.16
C SER A 217 -26.83 1.61 -3.94
N VAL A 218 -27.87 1.99 -3.20
CA VAL A 218 -29.15 1.30 -3.23
C VAL A 218 -29.81 1.71 -4.54
N ASP A 219 -29.79 0.85 -5.55
CA ASP A 219 -30.71 0.98 -6.68
C ASP A 219 -32.11 0.59 -6.19
N ALA A 220 -32.87 1.59 -5.74
CA ALA A 220 -34.31 1.46 -5.64
C ALA A 220 -34.88 1.50 -7.08
N PRO A 221 -35.70 0.53 -7.50
CA PRO A 221 -36.36 0.61 -8.79
C PRO A 221 -37.39 1.74 -8.74
N LEU A 222 -37.22 2.73 -9.62
CA LEU A 222 -38.29 3.67 -9.95
C LEU A 222 -39.41 2.85 -10.61
N ARG A 223 -40.61 2.98 -10.04
CA ARG A 223 -41.87 2.58 -10.67
C ARG A 223 -42.19 3.51 -11.84
#